data_AF-A0A9E0I4X1-F1
#
_entry.id   AF-A0A9E0I4X1-F1
#
_cell.length_a   1.000
_cell.length_b   1.000
_cell.length_c   1.000
_cell.angle_alpha   90.00
_cell.angle_beta   90.00
_cell.angle_gamma   90.00
#
_symmetry.space_group_name_H-M   'P 1'
#
loop_
_entity.id
_entity.type
_entity.pdbx_description
1 polymer ?
#
loop_
_entity_poly.entity_id
_entity_poly.type
_entity_poly.pdbx_seq_one_letter_code
_entity_poly.pdbx_strand_id
1 'polypeptide(L)'
;MNTPAALTGIDIREPAYAWGQRVIAIDDLVNDGSHPERAEDALLAARGDVGEIVNIGHAQELNEPVYLVQFADCVVGCLEIELVPAPLGLLSETDA
;
A
#
# COMPACT_ATOMS: atom_id res chain seq x y z
N MET A 1 -34.52 6.10 -7.50
CA MET A 1 -34.39 7.50 -7.06
C MET A 1 -33.19 7.51 -6.13
N ASN A 2 -31.99 7.68 -6.67
CA ASN A 2 -30.75 7.64 -5.87
C ASN A 2 -30.29 9.08 -5.72
N THR A 3 -30.50 9.63 -4.53
CA THR A 3 -30.01 10.93 -4.13
C THR A 3 -28.51 10.82 -3.87
N PRO A 4 -27.62 11.62 -4.50
CA PRO A 4 -26.27 11.76 -4.00
C PRO A 4 -26.32 12.63 -2.74
N ALA A 5 -25.90 12.06 -1.61
CA ALA A 5 -25.65 12.85 -0.42
C ALA A 5 -24.41 13.71 -0.68
N ALA A 6 -24.61 15.00 -0.91
CA ALA A 6 -23.55 15.98 -0.74
C ALA A 6 -23.25 16.12 0.76
N LEU A 7 -21.98 16.35 1.14
CA LEU A 7 -21.52 17.30 2.18
C LEU A 7 -19.99 17.29 2.36
N THR A 8 -19.35 18.36 1.85
CA THR A 8 -18.15 19.08 2.34
C THR A 8 -16.88 18.34 2.82
N GLY A 9 -15.74 18.61 2.15
CA GLY A 9 -14.42 18.67 2.81
C GLY A 9 -13.33 17.84 2.14
N ILE A 10 -12.40 18.51 1.42
CA ILE A 10 -11.21 17.97 0.73
C ILE A 10 -11.57 16.86 -0.27
N ASP A 11 -11.23 17.06 -1.55
CA ASP A 11 -11.36 16.02 -2.58
C ASP A 11 -10.30 14.94 -2.33
N ILE A 12 -10.49 14.15 -1.28
CA ILE A 12 -9.60 13.06 -0.90
C ILE A 12 -9.82 11.96 -1.92
N ARG A 13 -8.76 11.63 -2.67
CA ARG A 13 -8.81 10.56 -3.66
C ARG A 13 -9.22 9.24 -2.99
N GLU A 14 -10.27 8.60 -3.53
CA GLU A 14 -10.71 7.30 -3.05
C GLU A 14 -9.61 6.25 -3.22
N PRO A 15 -9.36 5.37 -2.23
CA PRO A 15 -8.37 4.31 -2.34
C PRO A 15 -8.76 3.30 -3.43
N ALA A 16 -7.82 2.99 -4.33
CA ALA A 16 -7.98 1.94 -5.34
C ALA A 16 -7.84 0.52 -4.77
N TYR A 17 -7.20 0.36 -3.61
CA TYR A 17 -6.99 -0.94 -2.96
C TYR A 17 -7.73 -1.02 -1.62
N ALA A 18 -8.13 -2.23 -1.25
CA ALA A 18 -8.86 -2.50 -0.01
C ALA A 18 -7.97 -3.13 1.07
N TRP A 19 -8.37 -3.01 2.33
CA TRP A 19 -7.78 -3.77 3.43
C TRP A 19 -7.89 -5.28 3.21
N GLY A 20 -6.81 -6.01 3.50
CA GLY A 20 -6.66 -7.44 3.23
C GLY A 20 -6.43 -7.79 1.76
N GLN A 21 -6.40 -6.80 0.86
CA GLN A 21 -6.08 -7.04 -0.54
C GLN A 21 -4.59 -7.35 -0.71
N ARG A 22 -4.27 -8.35 -1.53
CA ARG A 22 -2.90 -8.63 -1.92
C ARG A 22 -2.45 -7.78 -3.10
N VAL A 23 -1.21 -7.32 -3.01
CA VAL A 23 -0.56 -6.45 -3.99
C VAL A 23 0.85 -6.94 -4.27
N ILE A 24 1.43 -6.46 -5.36
CA ILE A 24 2.81 -6.72 -5.77
C ILE A 24 3.50 -5.36 -5.89
N ALA A 25 4.71 -5.24 -5.33
CA ALA A 25 5.56 -4.08 -5.55
C ALA A 25 6.05 -4.04 -7.01
N ILE A 26 5.85 -2.94 -7.73
CA ILE A 26 6.30 -2.84 -9.13
C ILE A 26 7.71 -2.27 -9.28
N ASP A 27 8.26 -1.72 -8.21
CA ASP A 27 9.64 -1.23 -8.10
C ASP A 27 10.22 -1.62 -6.73
N ASP A 28 11.53 -1.41 -6.54
CA ASP A 28 12.19 -1.59 -5.25
C ASP A 28 11.73 -0.50 -4.27
N LEU A 29 11.12 -0.91 -3.16
CA LEU A 29 10.71 0.00 -2.10
C LEU A 29 11.88 0.19 -1.14
N VAL A 30 12.47 1.39 -1.18
CA VAL A 30 13.63 1.76 -0.40
C VAL A 30 13.21 2.75 0.69
N ASN A 31 13.81 2.63 1.87
CA ASN A 31 13.53 3.53 2.97
C ASN A 31 14.04 4.95 2.68
N ASP A 32 13.11 5.89 2.52
CA ASP A 32 13.36 7.32 2.36
C ASP A 32 13.67 8.04 3.69
N GLY A 33 13.81 7.28 4.78
CA GLY A 33 14.01 7.78 6.14
C GLY A 33 12.75 7.80 6.98
N SER A 34 11.58 7.44 6.42
CA SER A 34 10.31 7.38 7.16
C SER A 34 10.15 6.12 8.01
N HIS A 35 10.81 5.01 7.66
CA HIS A 35 10.70 3.76 8.41
C HIS A 35 11.61 3.80 9.66
N PRO A 36 11.04 3.72 10.88
CA PRO A 36 11.78 4.03 12.12
C PRO A 36 12.86 2.99 12.49
N GLU A 37 12.71 1.74 12.06
CA GLU A 37 13.59 0.63 12.46
C GLU A 37 14.62 0.22 11.39
N ARG A 38 14.61 0.90 10.23
CA ARG A 38 15.49 0.56 9.10
C ARG A 38 16.35 1.77 8.77
N ALA A 39 17.57 1.54 8.31
CA ALA A 39 18.44 2.62 7.85
C ALA A 39 17.84 3.32 6.63
N GLU A 40 18.18 4.59 6.43
CA GLU A 40 17.95 5.28 5.15
C GLU A 40 18.63 4.49 4.01
N ASP A 41 18.02 4.50 2.83
CA ASP A 41 18.43 3.73 1.64
C ASP A 41 18.39 2.20 1.79
N ALA A 42 17.86 1.66 2.90
CA ALA A 42 17.68 0.22 3.06
C ALA A 42 16.52 -0.29 2.19
N LEU A 43 16.72 -1.40 1.49
CA LEU A 43 15.66 -2.11 0.77
C LEU A 43 14.64 -2.67 1.78
N LEU A 44 13.38 -2.26 1.64
CA LEU A 44 12.26 -2.68 2.48
C LEU A 44 11.45 -3.80 1.82
N ALA A 45 11.22 -3.70 0.51
CA ALA A 45 10.62 -4.73 -0.32
C ALA A 45 11.23 -4.66 -1.73
N ALA A 46 11.54 -5.80 -2.32
CA ALA A 46 12.04 -5.86 -3.69
C ALA A 46 10.89 -5.78 -4.68
N ARG A 47 11.19 -5.30 -5.89
CA ARG A 47 10.27 -5.42 -7.02
C ARG A 47 9.83 -6.87 -7.20
N GLY A 48 8.51 -7.06 -7.30
CA GLY A 48 7.89 -8.38 -7.45
C GLY A 48 7.51 -9.04 -6.13
N ASP A 49 7.90 -8.48 -4.99
CA ASP A 49 7.46 -8.99 -3.69
C ASP A 49 5.94 -8.83 -3.54
N VAL A 50 5.32 -9.88 -3.01
CA VAL A 50 3.89 -9.91 -2.69
C VAL A 50 3.72 -9.41 -1.27
N GLY A 51 2.77 -8.50 -1.08
CA GLY A 51 2.37 -8.01 0.24
C GLY A 51 0.86 -7.96 0.41
N GLU A 52 0.42 -7.66 1.61
CA GLU A 52 -0.99 -7.48 1.96
C GLU A 52 -1.24 -6.08 2.52
N ILE A 53 -2.29 -5.42 2.05
CA ILE A 53 -2.71 -4.11 2.55
C ILE A 53 -3.26 -4.28 3.97
N VAL A 54 -2.50 -3.84 4.97
CA VAL A 54 -2.89 -3.95 6.39
C VAL A 54 -3.47 -2.67 6.96
N ASN A 55 -3.28 -1.53 6.29
CA ASN A 55 -3.93 -0.27 6.63
C ASN A 55 -3.87 0.71 5.44
N ILE A 56 -4.76 1.72 5.43
CA ILE A 56 -4.80 2.78 4.43
C ILE A 56 -4.78 4.11 5.18
N GLY A 57 -3.65 4.81 5.06
CA GLY A 57 -3.46 6.17 5.56
C GLY A 57 -3.76 7.23 4.49
N HIS A 58 -3.56 8.48 4.86
CA HIS A 58 -3.73 9.61 3.95
C HIS A 58 -2.60 10.62 4.16
N ALA A 59 -1.80 10.87 3.11
CA ALA A 59 -0.80 11.92 3.14
C ALA A 59 -1.49 13.27 2.85
N GLN A 60 -1.65 14.10 3.87
CA GLN A 60 -2.33 15.40 3.73
C GLN A 60 -1.62 16.34 2.74
N GLU A 61 -0.29 16.27 2.65
CA GLU A 61 0.50 17.12 1.75
C GLU A 61 0.37 16.73 0.28
N LEU A 62 0.16 15.44 0.00
CA LEU A 62 0.02 14.90 -1.35
C LEU A 62 -1.44 14.78 -1.78
N ASN A 63 -2.38 14.82 -0.83
CA ASN A 63 -3.80 14.56 -1.05
C ASN A 63 -4.04 13.19 -1.74
N GLU A 64 -3.20 12.22 -1.41
CA GLU A 64 -3.21 10.87 -1.96
C GLU A 64 -3.26 9.82 -0.84
N PRO A 65 -3.94 8.67 -1.08
CA PRO A 65 -3.92 7.56 -0.15
C PRO A 65 -2.52 6.96 -0.05
N VAL A 66 -2.10 6.64 1.18
CA VAL A 66 -0.86 5.91 1.45
C VAL A 66 -1.25 4.53 1.93
N TYR A 67 -0.77 3.49 1.25
CA TYR A 67 -1.06 2.12 1.60
C TYR A 67 0.04 1.59 2.51
N LEU A 68 -0.35 1.07 3.68
CA LEU A 68 0.55 0.32 4.54
C LEU A 68 0.41 -1.15 4.16
N VAL A 69 1.48 -1.68 3.57
CA VAL A 69 1.56 -3.05 3.07
C VAL A 69 2.49 -3.86 3.96
N GLN A 70 1.99 -4.97 4.51
CA GLN A 70 2.83 -5.96 5.16
C GLN A 70 3.52 -6.80 4.08
N PHE A 71 4.84 -6.63 3.96
CA PHE A 71 5.72 -7.53 3.22
C PHE A 71 6.35 -8.56 4.19
N ALA A 72 7.30 -9.37 3.72
CA ALA A 72 7.86 -10.47 4.52
C ALA A 72 8.35 -10.03 5.91
N ASP A 73 9.15 -8.96 5.99
CA ASP A 73 9.87 -8.59 7.22
C ASP A 73 9.46 -7.24 7.83
N CYS A 74 8.62 -6.45 7.16
CA CYS A 74 8.20 -5.14 7.64
C CYS A 74 6.92 -4.62 6.98
N VAL A 75 6.33 -3.59 7.59
CA VAL A 75 5.23 -2.82 7.03
C VAL A 75 5.80 -1.60 6.32
N VAL A 76 5.44 -1.43 5.05
CA VAL A 76 5.95 -0.36 4.21
C VAL A 76 4.80 0.55 3.78
N GLY A 77 4.98 1.85 3.98
CA GLY A 77 4.10 2.87 3.40
C GLY A 77 4.48 3.12 1.95
N CYS A 78 3.54 2.91 1.04
CA CYS A 78 3.75 3.07 -0.40
C CYS A 78 2.54 3.72 -1.08
N LEU A 79 2.79 4.32 -2.22
CA LEU A 79 1.78 4.99 -3.05
C LEU A 79 1.08 3.99 -3.97
N GLU A 80 -0.09 4.40 -4.49
CA GLU A 80 -0.86 3.58 -5.43
C GLU A 80 -0.03 3.14 -6.65
N ILE A 81 0.81 4.05 -7.14
CA ILE A 81 1.65 3.85 -8.33
C ILE A 81 2.77 2.84 -8.13
N GLU A 82 3.11 2.50 -6.88
CA GLU A 82 4.17 1.54 -6.55
C GLU A 82 3.64 0.10 -6.45
N LEU A 83 2.33 -0.07 -6.59
CA LEU A 83 1.62 -1.31 -6.36
C LEU A 83 0.79 -1.71 -7.59
N VAL A 84 0.62 -3.02 -7.76
CA VAL A 84 -0.43 -3.59 -8.61
C VAL A 84 -1.17 -4.70 -7.84
N PRO A 85 -2.46 -4.96 -8.14
CA PRO A 85 -3.18 -6.08 -7.56
C PRO A 85 -2.46 -7.40 -7.85
N ALA A 86 -2.30 -8.23 -6.82
CA ALA A 86 -1.82 -9.58 -7.02
C ALA A 86 -2.90 -10.40 -7.75
N PRO A 87 -2.56 -11.21 -8.77
CA PRO A 87 -3.49 -12.12 -9.41
C PRO A 87 -4.11 -13.07 -8.37
N LEU A 88 -5.40 -13.37 -8.53
CA LEU A 88 -6.07 -14.41 -7.75
C LEU A 88 -5.31 -15.73 -7.91
N GLY A 89 -4.83 -16.28 -6.79
CA GLY A 89 -4.09 -17.55 -6.76
C GLY A 89 -2.56 -17.42 -6.76
N LEU A 90 -1.99 -16.20 -6.75
CA LEU A 90 -0.56 -15.99 -6.57
C LEU A 90 -0.13 -16.24 -5.10
N LEU A 91 -0.18 -17.51 -4.67
CA LEU A 91 0.19 -18.06 -3.35
C LEU A 91 -0.96 -18.20 -2.32
N SER A 92 -1.84 -19.18 -2.50
CA SER A 92 -2.04 -20.10 -1.37
C SER A 92 -0.85 -21.06 -1.36
N GLU A 93 -0.43 -21.60 -0.22
CA GLU A 93 0.72 -22.51 -0.04
C GLU A 93 2.05 -21.87 0.40
N THR A 94 2.04 -21.17 1.55
CA THR A 94 3.17 -21.26 2.50
C THR A 94 2.63 -21.27 3.93
N ASP A 95 1.98 -22.37 4.30
CA ASP A 95 1.86 -22.83 5.69
C ASP A 95 2.07 -24.35 5.63
N ALA A 96 3.33 -24.76 5.69
CA ALA A 96 3.77 -26.15 5.75
C ALA A 96 4.81 -26.30 6.87
#